data_AF-A0A382L9I6-F1
#
_entry.id   AF-A0A382L9I6-F1
#
_cell.length_a   1.000
_cell.length_b   1.000
_cell.length_c   1.000
_cell.angle_alpha   90.00
_cell.angle_beta   90.00
_cell.angle_gamma   90.00
#
_symmetry.space_group_name_H-M   'P 1'
#
loop_
_entity.id
_entity.type
_entity.pdbx_description
1 polymer ?
#
loop_
_entity_poly.entity_id
_entity_poly.type
_entity_poly.pdbx_seq_one_letter_code
_entity_poly.pdbx_strand_id
1 'polypeptide(L)'
;MEKQKSAVESIMGERGRLRTVHEMLKAALEVSPRDETFIPFYIAIGNYMEASMGRLHTQDISMLEKLASKVDMNDPENEENITEVYRRLDGNQEHLKRYTACKRSLVSDGAEAVKDYEDTSLGYIDYIHNRMGHHAPSTDMARKVFTEEDWAAFADIDESY
;
A
#
# COMPACT_ATOMS: atom_id res chain seq x y z
N MET A 1 -10.39 30.79 -1.30
CA MET A 1 -9.14 30.39 -0.63
C MET A 1 -9.29 28.91 -0.32
N GLU A 2 -8.74 28.03 -1.16
CA GLU A 2 -8.73 26.59 -0.87
C GLU A 2 -7.89 26.37 0.39
N LYS A 3 -8.45 25.66 1.37
CA LYS A 3 -7.65 25.21 2.52
C LYS A 3 -6.59 24.26 1.97
N GLN A 4 -5.32 24.65 2.06
CA GLN A 4 -4.21 23.75 1.81
C GLN A 4 -4.34 22.57 2.79
N LYS A 5 -4.45 21.35 2.25
CA LYS A 5 -4.44 20.13 3.07
C LYS A 5 -3.12 20.05 3.82
N SER A 6 -3.18 19.66 5.10
CA SER A 6 -1.99 19.31 5.85
C SER A 6 -1.28 18.10 5.23
N ALA A 7 0.01 17.96 5.49
CA ALA A 7 0.80 16.81 5.05
C ALA A 7 0.17 15.46 5.47
N VAL A 8 -0.31 15.39 6.71
CA VAL A 8 -1.00 14.22 7.25
C VAL A 8 -2.29 13.92 6.47
N GLU A 9 -3.08 14.94 6.14
CA GLU A 9 -4.31 14.76 5.33
C GLU A 9 -4.00 14.29 3.90
N SER A 10 -2.87 14.71 3.32
CA SER A 10 -2.43 14.22 2.01
C SER A 10 -2.12 12.73 2.05
N ILE A 11 -1.27 12.32 3.01
CA ILE A 11 -0.86 10.93 3.22
C ILE A 11 -2.08 10.03 3.50
N MET A 12 -2.98 10.46 4.37
CA MET A 12 -4.21 9.72 4.67
C MET A 12 -5.16 9.67 3.48
N GLY A 13 -5.18 10.70 2.64
CA GLY A 13 -5.98 10.75 1.42
C GLY A 13 -5.60 9.65 0.42
N GLU A 14 -4.30 9.46 0.16
CA GLU A 14 -3.83 8.40 -0.74
C GLU A 14 -4.13 7.00 -0.19
N ARG A 15 -3.85 6.77 1.10
CA ARG A 15 -4.19 5.50 1.77
C ARG A 15 -5.70 5.22 1.75
N GLY A 16 -6.52 6.26 1.88
CA GLY A 16 -7.97 6.19 1.73
C GLY A 16 -8.39 5.76 0.33
N ARG A 17 -7.84 6.38 -0.72
CA ARG A 17 -8.11 6.00 -2.11
C ARG A 17 -7.69 4.56 -2.40
N LEU A 18 -6.52 4.15 -1.93
CA LEU A 18 -6.05 2.77 -2.07
C LEU A 18 -7.00 1.78 -1.38
N ARG A 19 -7.46 2.08 -0.17
CA ARG A 19 -8.46 1.26 0.52
C ARG A 19 -9.73 1.10 -0.31
N THR A 20 -10.25 2.19 -0.88
CA THR A 20 -11.42 2.13 -1.76
C THR A 20 -11.15 1.24 -2.98
N VAL A 21 -9.97 1.30 -3.57
CA VAL A 21 -9.58 0.44 -4.70
C VAL A 21 -9.51 -1.04 -4.31
N HIS A 22 -8.99 -1.37 -3.12
CA HIS A 22 -9.04 -2.74 -2.58
C HIS A 22 -10.48 -3.23 -2.39
N GLU A 23 -11.34 -2.39 -1.83
CA GLU A 23 -12.76 -2.71 -1.62
C GLU A 23 -13.50 -2.93 -2.95
N MET A 24 -13.22 -2.11 -3.97
CA MET A 24 -13.75 -2.29 -5.33
C MET A 24 -13.27 -3.60 -5.97
N LEU A 25 -11.97 -3.89 -5.88
CA LEU A 25 -11.41 -5.13 -6.41
C LEU A 25 -12.01 -6.36 -5.72
N LYS A 26 -12.08 -6.34 -4.38
CA LYS A 26 -12.70 -7.41 -3.60
C LYS A 26 -14.16 -7.62 -4.01
N ALA A 27 -14.95 -6.55 -4.12
CA ALA A 27 -16.34 -6.65 -4.54
C ALA A 27 -16.47 -7.26 -5.94
N ALA A 28 -15.60 -6.88 -6.90
CA ALA A 28 -15.59 -7.47 -8.23
C ALA A 28 -15.27 -8.98 -8.20
N LEU A 29 -14.33 -9.40 -7.35
CA LEU A 29 -13.94 -10.80 -7.16
C LEU A 29 -15.03 -11.65 -6.47
N GLU A 30 -16.02 -11.02 -5.84
CA GLU A 30 -17.17 -11.67 -5.21
C GLU A 30 -18.39 -11.83 -6.16
N VAL A 31 -18.43 -11.09 -7.28
CA VAL A 31 -19.51 -11.20 -8.29
C VAL A 31 -19.49 -12.59 -8.93
N SER A 32 -20.66 -13.11 -9.33
CA SER A 32 -20.80 -14.32 -10.13
C SER A 32 -22.00 -14.22 -11.08
N PRO A 33 -21.88 -14.59 -12.38
CA PRO A 33 -20.66 -15.09 -13.03
C PRO A 33 -19.63 -13.97 -13.24
N ARG A 34 -18.34 -14.33 -13.28
CA ARG A 34 -17.27 -13.46 -13.78
C ARG A 34 -16.86 -13.97 -15.15
N ASP A 35 -16.71 -13.04 -16.08
CA ASP A 35 -16.28 -13.32 -17.44
C ASP A 35 -15.24 -12.30 -17.90
N GLU A 36 -14.79 -12.44 -19.14
CA GLU A 36 -13.76 -11.60 -19.75
C GLU A 36 -14.10 -10.10 -19.81
N THR A 37 -15.36 -9.71 -19.58
CA THR A 37 -15.76 -8.29 -19.55
C THR A 37 -15.17 -7.53 -18.36
N PHE A 38 -14.67 -8.24 -17.34
CA PHE A 38 -13.99 -7.65 -16.19
C PHE A 38 -12.52 -7.30 -16.47
N ILE A 39 -11.92 -7.81 -17.56
CA ILE A 39 -10.49 -7.60 -17.86
C ILE A 39 -10.10 -6.12 -17.91
N PRO A 40 -10.83 -5.22 -18.60
CA PRO A 40 -10.49 -3.79 -18.60
C PRO A 40 -10.51 -3.17 -17.21
N PHE A 41 -11.47 -3.57 -16.37
CA PHE A 41 -11.56 -3.12 -14.98
C PHE A 41 -10.37 -3.63 -14.16
N TYR A 42 -10.03 -4.91 -14.26
CA TYR A 42 -8.88 -5.51 -13.60
C TYR A 42 -7.56 -4.82 -13.98
N ILE A 43 -7.35 -4.53 -15.26
CA ILE A 43 -6.16 -3.80 -15.73
C ILE A 43 -6.11 -2.39 -15.14
N ALA A 44 -7.23 -1.66 -15.13
CA ALA A 44 -7.30 -0.31 -14.56
C ALA A 44 -6.98 -0.29 -13.07
N ILE A 45 -7.57 -1.21 -12.30
CA ILE A 45 -7.28 -1.40 -10.87
C ILE A 45 -5.80 -1.76 -10.68
N GLY A 46 -5.27 -2.70 -11.47
CA GLY A 46 -3.88 -3.13 -11.39
C GLY A 46 -2.87 -2.03 -11.64
N ASN A 47 -3.13 -1.16 -12.62
CA ASN A 47 -2.27 0.00 -12.88
C ASN A 47 -2.29 1.00 -11.73
N TYR A 48 -3.47 1.28 -11.15
CA TYR A 48 -3.57 2.15 -9.98
C TYR A 48 -2.84 1.56 -8.76
N MET A 49 -3.07 0.27 -8.49
CA MET A 49 -2.45 -0.48 -7.40
C MET A 49 -0.93 -0.49 -7.53
N GLU A 50 -0.39 -0.80 -8.71
CA GLU A 50 1.06 -0.79 -8.99
C GLU A 50 1.68 0.59 -8.70
N ALA A 51 1.07 1.66 -9.20
CA ALA A 51 1.58 3.03 -9.02
C ALA A 51 1.50 3.49 -7.55
N SER A 52 0.32 3.35 -6.94
CA SER A 52 0.06 3.84 -5.57
C SER A 52 0.82 3.04 -4.50
N MET A 53 0.88 1.71 -4.62
CA MET A 53 1.63 0.89 -3.66
C MET A 53 3.13 1.08 -3.77
N GLY A 54 3.67 1.34 -4.97
CA GLY A 54 5.06 1.72 -5.15
C GLY A 54 5.42 3.00 -4.38
N ARG A 55 4.64 4.07 -4.55
CA ARG A 55 4.85 5.34 -3.83
C ARG A 55 4.70 5.19 -2.33
N LEU A 56 3.63 4.54 -1.87
CA LEU A 56 3.37 4.33 -0.45
C LEU A 56 4.47 3.49 0.21
N HIS A 57 5.03 2.51 -0.50
CA HIS A 57 6.17 1.74 0.02
C HIS A 57 7.40 2.62 0.21
N THR A 58 7.76 3.46 -0.78
CA THR A 58 8.86 4.42 -0.62
C THR A 58 8.61 5.37 0.54
N GLN A 59 7.39 5.88 0.68
CA GLN A 59 7.00 6.73 1.80
C GLN A 59 7.13 6.02 3.15
N ASP A 60 6.62 4.79 3.26
CA ASP A 60 6.67 3.99 4.49
C ASP A 60 8.12 3.69 4.91
N ILE A 61 9.01 3.40 3.96
CA ILE A 61 10.44 3.20 4.23
C ILE A 61 11.07 4.50 4.74
N SER A 62 10.89 5.63 4.06
CA SER A 62 11.45 6.91 4.51
C SER A 62 10.92 7.33 5.88
N MET A 63 9.63 7.10 6.16
CA MET A 63 9.04 7.31 7.48
C MET A 63 9.70 6.41 8.52
N LEU A 64 9.91 5.13 8.22
CA LEU A 64 10.48 4.18 9.16
C LEU A 64 11.97 4.47 9.46
N GLU A 65 12.76 4.81 8.45
CA GLU A 65 14.15 5.25 8.59
C GLU A 65 14.25 6.50 9.48
N LYS A 66 13.37 7.49 9.24
CA LYS A 66 13.32 8.69 10.07
C LYS A 66 12.90 8.37 11.50
N LEU A 67 11.96 7.46 11.70
CA LEU A 67 11.53 7.02 13.03
C LEU A 67 12.69 6.39 13.79
N ALA A 68 13.42 5.47 13.16
CA ALA A 68 14.60 4.83 13.73
C ALA A 68 15.69 5.84 14.14
N SER A 69 15.82 6.95 13.40
CA SER A 69 16.78 8.01 13.72
C SER A 69 16.39 8.88 14.94
N LYS A 70 15.14 8.79 15.40
CA LYS A 70 14.56 9.66 16.44
C LYS A 70 14.19 8.95 17.74
N VAL A 71 14.36 7.63 17.80
CA VAL A 71 14.09 6.81 18.98
C VAL A 71 15.37 6.13 19.46
N ASP A 72 15.39 5.68 20.72
CA ASP A 72 16.51 4.89 21.22
C ASP A 72 16.39 3.46 20.68
N MET A 73 17.25 3.12 19.73
CA MET A 73 17.31 1.78 19.13
C MET A 73 18.00 0.75 20.03
N ASN A 74 18.53 1.14 21.20
CA ASN A 74 18.98 0.18 22.22
C ASN A 74 17.83 -0.28 23.13
N ASP A 75 16.66 0.38 23.05
CA ASP A 75 15.44 -0.09 23.68
C ASP A 75 14.86 -1.26 22.85
N PRO A 76 14.78 -2.47 23.42
CA PRO A 76 14.28 -3.64 22.70
C PRO A 76 12.87 -3.47 22.16
N GLU A 77 12.01 -2.69 22.83
CA GLU A 77 10.65 -2.44 22.35
C GLU A 77 10.64 -1.59 21.07
N ASN A 78 11.53 -0.60 20.97
CA ASN A 78 11.67 0.22 19.77
C ASN A 78 12.25 -0.60 18.61
N GLU A 79 13.27 -1.41 18.89
CA GLU A 79 13.89 -2.30 17.90
C GLU A 79 12.89 -3.30 17.33
N GLU A 80 12.13 -3.98 18.20
CA GLU A 80 11.11 -4.96 17.80
C GLU A 80 10.02 -4.31 16.95
N ASN A 81 9.48 -3.16 17.40
CA ASN A 81 8.44 -2.45 16.68
C ASN A 81 8.89 -2.01 15.28
N ILE A 82 10.11 -1.48 15.14
CA ILE A 82 10.64 -1.04 13.84
C ILE A 82 10.93 -2.23 12.92
N THR A 83 11.55 -3.29 13.46
CA THR A 83 11.88 -4.50 12.71
C THR A 83 10.63 -5.20 12.17
N GLU A 84 9.56 -5.26 12.96
CA GLU A 84 8.29 -5.84 12.53
C GLU A 84 7.66 -5.02 11.38
N VAL A 85 7.78 -3.69 11.39
CA VAL A 85 7.30 -2.87 10.27
C VAL A 85 8.11 -3.16 9.01
N TYR A 86 9.44 -3.25 9.06
CA TYR A 86 10.27 -3.64 7.91
C TYR A 86 9.84 -4.99 7.32
N ARG A 87 9.70 -6.01 8.17
CA ARG A 87 9.30 -7.36 7.75
C ARG A 87 7.96 -7.36 6.99
N ARG A 88 7.03 -6.51 7.41
CA ARG A 88 5.71 -6.37 6.77
C ARG A 88 5.80 -5.58 5.46
N LEU A 89 6.62 -4.54 5.39
CA LEU A 89 6.88 -3.80 4.15
C LEU A 89 7.53 -4.69 3.09
N ASP A 90 8.49 -5.52 3.48
CA ASP A 90 9.12 -6.51 2.60
C ASP A 90 8.12 -7.53 2.08
N GLY A 91 7.29 -8.10 2.97
CA GLY A 91 6.25 -9.02 2.56
C GLY A 91 5.21 -8.37 1.64
N ASN A 92 4.80 -7.13 1.92
CA ASN A 92 3.91 -6.38 1.03
C ASN A 92 4.53 -6.18 -0.35
N GLN A 93 5.82 -5.86 -0.43
CA GLN A 93 6.54 -5.69 -1.69
C GLN A 93 6.61 -6.99 -2.50
N GLU A 94 6.81 -8.13 -1.84
CA GLU A 94 6.79 -9.45 -2.49
C GLU A 94 5.40 -9.79 -3.05
N HIS A 95 4.34 -9.52 -2.30
CA HIS A 95 2.98 -9.71 -2.81
C HIS A 95 2.66 -8.77 -3.99
N LEU A 96 3.12 -7.51 -3.95
CA LEU A 96 2.97 -6.56 -5.05
C LEU A 96 3.69 -7.05 -6.33
N LYS A 97 4.89 -7.62 -6.20
CA LYS A 97 5.63 -8.19 -7.34
C LYS A 97 4.85 -9.32 -8.02
N ARG A 98 4.24 -10.20 -7.24
CA ARG A 98 3.40 -11.30 -7.77
C ARG A 98 2.14 -10.77 -8.44
N TYR A 99 1.47 -9.83 -7.78
CA TYR A 99 0.28 -9.17 -8.32
C TYR A 99 0.55 -8.47 -9.65
N THR A 100 1.62 -7.69 -9.73
CA THR A 100 2.01 -6.95 -10.95
C THR A 100 2.46 -7.88 -12.07
N ALA A 101 3.14 -8.99 -11.76
CA ALA A 101 3.46 -10.03 -12.74
C ALA A 101 2.18 -10.65 -13.31
N CYS A 102 1.22 -11.01 -12.46
CA CYS A 102 -0.05 -11.59 -12.89
C CYS A 102 -0.89 -10.60 -13.72
N LYS A 103 -0.88 -9.31 -13.35
CA LYS A 103 -1.47 -8.24 -14.18
C LYS A 103 -0.84 -8.16 -15.57
N ARG A 104 0.48 -8.35 -15.70
CA ARG A 104 1.14 -8.36 -17.01
C ARG A 104 0.68 -9.54 -17.86
N SER A 105 0.54 -10.74 -17.27
CA SER A 105 -0.07 -11.90 -17.93
C SER A 105 -1.53 -11.64 -18.32
N LEU A 106 -2.31 -10.95 -17.48
CA LEU A 106 -3.68 -10.55 -17.84
C LEU A 106 -3.72 -9.63 -19.06
N VAL A 107 -2.75 -8.72 -19.19
CA VAL A 107 -2.63 -7.82 -20.35
C VAL A 107 -2.22 -8.58 -21.62
N SER A 108 -1.33 -9.58 -21.53
CA SER A 108 -0.85 -10.32 -22.70
C SER A 108 -1.76 -11.46 -23.13
N ASP A 109 -2.29 -12.21 -22.16
CA ASP A 109 -2.93 -13.51 -22.38
C ASP A 109 -4.45 -13.42 -22.22
N GLY A 110 -4.97 -12.29 -21.72
CA GLY A 110 -6.39 -12.00 -21.64
C GLY A 110 -7.16 -13.03 -20.81
N ALA A 111 -8.19 -13.64 -21.41
CA ALA A 111 -9.10 -14.57 -20.74
C ALA A 111 -8.39 -15.76 -20.07
N GLU A 112 -7.29 -16.24 -20.64
CA GLU A 112 -6.54 -17.40 -20.12
C GLU A 112 -5.90 -17.09 -18.76
N ALA A 113 -5.51 -15.84 -18.51
CA ALA A 113 -4.86 -15.40 -17.28
C ALA A 113 -5.84 -14.90 -16.19
N VAL A 114 -7.16 -14.84 -16.48
CA VAL A 114 -8.16 -14.29 -15.54
C VAL A 114 -8.13 -15.03 -14.21
N LYS A 115 -8.15 -16.36 -14.21
CA LYS A 115 -8.19 -17.15 -12.98
C LYS A 115 -6.98 -16.88 -12.09
N ASP A 116 -5.79 -16.89 -12.66
CA ASP A 116 -4.55 -16.66 -11.91
C ASP A 116 -4.50 -15.24 -11.35
N TYR A 117 -4.99 -14.26 -12.12
CA TYR A 117 -5.11 -12.88 -11.67
C TYR A 117 -6.07 -12.74 -10.49
N GLU A 118 -7.25 -13.38 -10.56
CA GLU A 118 -8.24 -13.34 -9.49
C GLU A 118 -7.71 -13.98 -8.19
N ASP A 119 -7.13 -15.18 -8.28
CA ASP A 119 -6.57 -15.89 -7.13
C ASP A 119 -5.42 -15.09 -6.50
N THR A 120 -4.53 -14.52 -7.32
CA THR A 120 -3.43 -13.66 -6.85
C THR A 120 -3.94 -12.38 -6.20
N SER A 121 -4.98 -11.77 -6.77
CA SER A 121 -5.61 -10.55 -6.24
C SER A 121 -6.24 -10.78 -4.87
N LEU A 122 -6.97 -11.89 -4.69
CA LEU A 122 -7.53 -12.29 -3.40
C LEU A 122 -6.43 -12.48 -2.36
N GLY A 123 -5.38 -13.24 -2.72
CA GLY A 123 -4.25 -13.48 -1.82
C GLY A 123 -3.53 -12.18 -1.42
N TYR A 124 -3.43 -11.21 -2.33
CA TYR A 124 -2.82 -9.92 -2.01
C TYR A 124 -3.71 -9.07 -1.08
N ILE A 125 -5.01 -8.95 -1.39
CA ILE A 125 -5.97 -8.22 -0.56
C ILE A 125 -6.00 -8.80 0.86
N ASP A 126 -6.01 -10.13 0.99
CA ASP A 126 -5.98 -10.79 2.30
C ASP A 126 -4.68 -10.52 3.05
N TYR A 127 -3.53 -10.49 2.36
CA TYR A 127 -2.27 -10.08 2.98
C TYR A 127 -2.37 -8.66 3.54
N ILE A 128 -2.85 -7.71 2.75
CA ILE A 128 -2.96 -6.31 3.19
C ILE A 128 -3.88 -6.19 4.40
N HIS A 129 -5.06 -6.82 4.37
CA HIS A 129 -5.99 -6.75 5.51
C HIS A 129 -5.42 -7.39 6.78
N ASN A 130 -4.77 -8.55 6.66
CA ASN A 130 -4.30 -9.31 7.83
C ASN A 130 -2.93 -8.85 8.35
N ARG A 131 -2.09 -8.29 7.48
CA ARG A 131 -0.70 -7.95 7.79
C ARG A 131 -0.40 -6.47 7.70
N MET A 132 -1.24 -5.62 7.11
CA MET A 132 -1.00 -4.16 7.03
C MET A 132 -1.99 -3.34 7.88
N GLY A 133 -2.96 -3.95 8.57
CA GLY A 133 -3.97 -3.19 9.35
C GLY A 133 -3.52 -2.72 10.75
N HIS A 134 -2.53 -3.38 11.38
CA HIS A 134 -2.18 -3.13 12.79
C HIS A 134 -0.89 -2.29 12.90
N HIS A 135 -1.01 -0.96 12.98
CA HIS A 135 0.15 -0.04 13.08
C HIS A 135 0.12 0.90 14.28
N ALA A 136 -0.70 0.63 15.30
CA ALA A 136 -0.85 1.55 16.44
C ALA A 136 0.50 1.91 17.11
N PRO A 137 1.41 0.95 17.41
CA PRO A 137 2.67 1.28 18.09
C PRO A 137 3.58 2.21 17.27
N SER A 138 3.91 1.87 16.01
CA SER A 138 4.80 2.70 15.19
C SER A 138 4.18 4.03 14.79
N THR A 139 2.85 4.08 14.58
CA THR A 139 2.12 5.33 14.33
C THR A 139 2.15 6.24 15.55
N ASP A 140 1.98 5.68 16.75
CA ASP A 140 2.02 6.44 17.99
C ASP A 140 3.44 6.91 18.31
N MET A 141 4.47 6.11 18.01
CA MET A 141 5.87 6.55 18.09
C MET A 141 6.13 7.73 17.15
N ALA A 142 5.76 7.61 15.87
CA ALA A 142 5.93 8.68 14.89
C ALA A 142 5.23 9.98 15.33
N ARG A 143 3.98 9.90 15.81
CA ARG A 143 3.24 11.07 16.34
C ARG A 143 3.92 11.78 17.51
N LYS A 144 4.69 11.05 18.33
CA LYS A 144 5.41 11.61 19.48
C LYS A 144 6.69 12.33 19.09
N VAL A 145 7.37 11.89 18.02
CA VAL A 145 8.74 12.33 17.70
C VAL A 145 8.89 13.09 16.38
N PHE A 146 7.91 13.01 15.49
CA PHE A 146 7.92 13.75 14.22
C PHE A 146 7.43 15.19 14.40
N THR A 147 8.16 16.11 13.79
CA THR A 147 7.76 17.51 13.64
C THR A 147 6.86 17.68 12.41
N GLU A 148 6.24 18.86 12.25
CA GLU A 148 5.49 19.19 11.03
C GLU A 148 6.37 19.12 9.76
N GLU A 149 7.64 19.51 9.87
CA GLU A 149 8.62 19.43 8.78
C GLU A 149 8.89 17.97 8.38
N ASP A 150 9.01 17.06 9.36
CA ASP A 150 9.16 15.64 9.08
C ASP A 150 7.93 15.13 8.29
N TRP A 151 6.72 15.47 8.72
CA TRP A 151 5.49 15.07 8.01
C TRP A 151 5.41 15.66 6.60
N ALA A 152 5.78 16.93 6.42
CA ALA A 152 5.78 17.59 5.12
C ALA A 152 6.72 16.89 4.13
N ALA A 153 7.91 16.47 4.57
CA ALA A 153 8.87 15.76 3.73
C ALA A 153 8.34 14.43 3.18
N PHE A 154 7.39 13.78 3.87
CA PHE A 154 6.78 12.52 3.41
C PHE A 154 5.57 12.74 2.50
N ALA A 155 4.88 13.87 2.62
CA ALA A 155 3.70 14.18 1.81
C ALA A 155 4.06 14.59 0.37
N ASP A 156 5.28 15.08 0.15
CA ASP A 156 5.79 15.57 -1.14
C ASP A 156 6.50 14.48 -1.99
N ILE A 157 6.29 13.19 -1.71
CA ILE A 157 6.80 12.12 -2.59
C ILE A 157 5.96 12.11 -3.87
N ASP A 158 6.45 12.93 -4.81
CA ASP A 158 6.00 13.30 -6.15
C ASP A 158 4.77 12.56 -6.71
N GLU A 159 3.69 13.33 -6.96
CA GLU A 159 2.54 12.93 -7.77
C GLU A 159 2.80 13.12 -9.29
N SER A 160 4.03 13.34 -9.75
CA SER A 160 4.32 13.52 -11.17
C SER A 160 3.90 12.29 -11.99
N TYR A 161 2.82 12.45 -12.76
CA TYR A 161 2.29 11.51 -13.76
C TYR A 161 2.78 11.88 -15.16
#